data_AF-A0A5C1QJA1-F1
#
_entry.id   AF-A0A5C1QJA1-F1
#
_cell.length_a   1.000
_cell.length_b   1.000
_cell.length_c   1.000
_cell.angle_alpha   90.00
_cell.angle_beta   90.00
_cell.angle_gamma   90.00
#
_symmetry.space_group_name_H-M   'P 1'
#
loop_
_entity.id
_entity.type
_entity.pdbx_description
1 polymer ?
#
loop_
_entity_poly.entity_id
_entity_poly.type
_entity_poly.pdbx_seq_one_letter_code
_entity_poly.pdbx_strand_id
1 'polypeptide(L)'
;MNGKARNYISPFYEKAIVAAETYKKATGVDCFVINNKGFRLDKTGAQGGACPFCKDLNDLCGNSNDCRQTHLYGGYQAERFGGSYIYFCPINMLHWASPLMEEGLMTGALIAGPALIIEQDELLEELNSKFGKEPVDQAQLKKKLKNIPLVTTEKAKALSEILLITASHLIEGDHSQLASKKDSMDQQSQISEYIQYIKQMENKDTEISQYPIEKERELLHLIQTGDSKEARRVLNEILGAVFFSSGGKYDVVKARVLELLVLLSRAAVEGGADAEQIFGMNYNYLKEINNYNSVEGLAGWLARVIVRFSDLVFDLRDVKHADAIYQTIQYINKNYAEKVTLDEVASSVYLSPAYFSKIFKEEMKCNFNAYLNQVRINKSKNLLINSKFSLVEIAGMVGYEDQSYFTKVFKKMTDLSPGKYREKRGKIDTSNQEIH
;
A
#
# COMPACT_ATOMS: atom_id res chain seq x y z
N MET A 1 -7.67 21.82 -35.93
CA MET A 1 -8.67 21.52 -34.88
C MET A 1 -8.07 20.45 -33.98
N ASN A 2 -7.47 20.85 -32.85
CA ASN A 2 -6.86 19.92 -31.89
C ASN A 2 -7.96 19.34 -31.00
N GLY A 3 -8.43 18.13 -31.34
CA GLY A 3 -9.34 17.36 -30.49
C GLY A 3 -8.60 16.87 -29.25
N LYS A 4 -8.76 17.57 -28.13
CA LYS A 4 -8.45 17.02 -26.81
C LYS A 4 -9.38 15.83 -26.59
N ALA A 5 -8.83 14.61 -26.55
CA ALA A 5 -9.55 13.44 -26.07
C ALA A 5 -10.03 13.75 -24.64
N ARG A 6 -11.34 13.91 -24.45
CA ARG A 6 -11.93 13.96 -23.11
C ARG A 6 -11.80 12.55 -22.53
N ASN A 7 -11.04 12.41 -21.45
CA ASN A 7 -11.08 11.20 -20.65
C ASN A 7 -12.52 11.02 -20.17
N TYR A 8 -13.18 9.95 -20.62
CA TYR A 8 -14.55 9.66 -20.24
C TYR A 8 -14.52 9.01 -18.85
N ILE A 9 -15.12 9.66 -17.87
CA ILE A 9 -15.30 9.11 -16.52
C ILE A 9 -16.58 8.27 -16.49
N SER A 10 -16.58 7.12 -15.80
CA SER A 10 -17.79 6.30 -15.73
C SER A 10 -18.89 7.03 -14.94
N PRO A 11 -20.18 6.85 -15.29
CA PRO A 11 -21.29 7.43 -14.53
C PRO A 11 -21.28 7.05 -13.04
N PHE A 12 -20.73 5.87 -12.71
CA PHE A 12 -20.49 5.44 -11.33
C PHE A 12 -19.53 6.38 -10.59
N TYR A 13 -18.36 6.68 -11.17
CA TYR A 13 -17.40 7.59 -10.54
C TYR A 13 -17.89 9.04 -10.52
N GLU A 14 -18.71 9.47 -11.48
CA GLU A 14 -19.36 10.78 -11.40
C GLU A 14 -20.26 10.90 -10.17
N LYS A 15 -21.11 9.88 -9.92
CA LYS A 15 -21.94 9.81 -8.70
C LYS A 15 -21.05 9.79 -7.44
N ALA A 16 -19.96 9.02 -7.46
CA ALA A 16 -19.03 8.94 -6.33
C ALA A 16 -18.33 10.28 -6.04
N ILE A 17 -17.96 11.04 -7.07
CA ILE A 17 -17.35 12.37 -6.90
C ILE A 17 -18.38 13.35 -6.32
N VAL A 18 -19.62 13.31 -6.78
CA VAL A 18 -20.71 14.13 -6.22
C VAL A 18 -20.94 13.77 -4.74
N ALA A 19 -20.92 12.48 -4.41
CA ALA A 19 -21.01 12.00 -3.04
C ALA A 19 -19.86 12.51 -2.17
N ALA A 20 -18.61 12.44 -2.64
CA ALA A 20 -17.44 12.98 -1.95
C ALA A 20 -17.56 14.50 -1.70
N GLU A 21 -18.00 15.27 -2.70
CA GLU A 21 -18.24 16.72 -2.54
C GLU A 21 -19.36 17.02 -1.54
N THR A 22 -20.42 16.21 -1.55
CA THR A 22 -21.56 16.36 -0.62
C THR A 22 -21.12 16.04 0.81
N TYR A 23 -20.38 14.94 0.99
CA TYR A 23 -19.78 14.58 2.27
C TYR A 23 -18.90 15.71 2.81
N LYS A 24 -18.04 16.28 1.96
CA LYS A 24 -17.17 17.39 2.34
C LYS A 24 -17.96 18.61 2.83
N LYS A 25 -18.99 19.01 2.09
CA LYS A 25 -19.83 20.15 2.46
C LYS A 25 -20.60 19.90 3.77
N ALA A 26 -21.08 18.67 3.99
CA ALA A 26 -21.86 18.32 5.16
C ALA A 26 -21.02 18.19 6.44
N THR A 27 -19.81 17.64 6.33
CA THR A 27 -18.97 17.27 7.48
C THR A 27 -17.88 18.28 7.80
N GLY A 28 -17.50 19.12 6.83
CA GLY A 28 -16.34 19.99 6.92
C GLY A 28 -15.00 19.26 6.78
N VAL A 29 -15.00 17.94 6.57
CA VAL A 29 -13.79 17.13 6.32
C VAL A 29 -13.63 16.92 4.82
N ASP A 30 -12.42 17.08 4.29
CA ASP A 30 -12.19 16.83 2.87
C ASP A 30 -12.49 15.36 2.50
N CYS A 31 -12.93 15.15 1.26
CA CYS A 31 -13.24 13.83 0.75
C CYS A 31 -13.01 13.78 -0.75
N PHE A 32 -12.44 12.67 -1.23
CA PHE A 32 -12.12 12.46 -2.62
C PHE A 32 -12.25 10.99 -3.00
N VAL A 33 -12.41 10.74 -4.30
CA VAL A 33 -12.46 9.40 -4.86
C VAL A 33 -11.09 9.00 -5.35
N ILE A 34 -10.70 7.75 -5.09
CA ILE A 34 -9.57 7.09 -5.75
C ILE A 34 -10.04 5.90 -6.60
N ASN A 35 -9.32 5.59 -7.66
CA ASN A 35 -9.49 4.33 -8.39
C ASN A 35 -8.69 3.18 -7.74
N ASN A 36 -8.83 1.97 -8.29
CA ASN A 36 -8.11 0.76 -7.88
C ASN A 36 -6.58 0.81 -8.09
N LYS A 37 -6.04 1.90 -8.62
CA LYS A 37 -4.59 2.18 -8.72
C LYS A 37 -4.15 3.28 -7.75
N GLY A 38 -5.05 3.75 -6.88
CA GLY A 38 -4.78 4.81 -5.90
C GLY A 38 -4.77 6.23 -6.47
N PHE A 39 -5.05 6.42 -7.76
CA PHE A 39 -5.11 7.76 -8.35
C PHE A 39 -6.41 8.43 -7.98
N ARG A 40 -6.30 9.71 -7.63
CA ARG A 40 -7.47 10.54 -7.36
C ARG A 40 -8.21 10.84 -8.65
N LEU A 41 -9.54 10.84 -8.60
CA LEU A 41 -10.38 11.18 -9.73
C LEU A 41 -10.99 12.56 -9.54
N ASP A 42 -10.99 13.35 -10.62
CA ASP A 42 -11.76 14.60 -10.70
C ASP A 42 -12.95 14.48 -11.67
N LYS A 43 -13.78 15.53 -11.72
CA LYS A 43 -14.99 15.58 -12.58
C LYS A 43 -14.72 15.42 -14.08
N THR A 44 -13.45 15.53 -14.50
CA THR A 44 -13.04 15.38 -15.90
C THR A 44 -12.43 14.01 -16.19
N GLY A 45 -12.39 13.11 -15.20
CA GLY A 45 -11.69 11.83 -15.30
C GLY A 45 -10.17 11.96 -15.32
N ALA A 46 -9.63 13.14 -15.02
CA ALA A 46 -8.19 13.31 -14.91
C ALA A 46 -7.71 12.65 -13.62
N GLN A 47 -6.60 11.93 -13.74
CA GLN A 47 -5.98 11.23 -12.63
C GLN A 47 -5.04 12.19 -11.90
N GLY A 48 -5.39 12.55 -10.67
CA GLY A 48 -4.57 13.33 -9.76
C GLY A 48 -3.55 12.46 -9.01
N GLY A 49 -2.49 13.10 -8.54
CA GLY A 49 -1.47 12.49 -7.69
C GLY A 49 -1.89 12.40 -6.22
N ALA A 50 -1.05 12.94 -5.33
CA ALA A 50 -1.26 12.92 -3.89
C ALA A 50 -2.58 13.60 -3.44
N CYS A 51 -2.97 13.36 -2.19
CA CYS A 51 -4.09 14.06 -1.56
C CYS A 51 -3.83 15.58 -1.52
N PRO A 52 -4.87 16.42 -1.35
CA PRO A 52 -4.74 17.86 -1.41
C PRO A 52 -3.64 18.41 -0.49
N PHE A 53 -3.56 17.89 0.74
CA PHE A 53 -2.55 18.32 1.69
C PHE A 53 -1.14 17.85 1.33
N CYS A 54 -0.96 16.59 0.92
CA CYS A 54 0.36 16.12 0.48
C CYS A 54 0.84 16.88 -0.76
N LYS A 55 -0.07 17.29 -1.67
CA LYS A 55 0.28 18.16 -2.78
C LYS A 55 0.79 19.52 -2.28
N ASP A 56 0.03 20.17 -1.39
CA ASP A 56 0.45 21.45 -0.80
C ASP A 56 1.80 21.31 -0.07
N LEU A 57 2.03 20.22 0.65
CA LEU A 57 3.27 19.94 1.35
C LEU A 57 4.44 19.71 0.37
N ASN A 58 4.20 19.00 -0.74
CA ASN A 58 5.20 18.79 -1.79
C ASN A 58 5.60 20.11 -2.45
N ASP A 59 4.61 20.97 -2.74
CA ASP A 59 4.84 22.30 -3.31
C ASP A 59 5.63 23.20 -2.35
N LEU A 60 5.39 23.09 -1.04
CA LEU A 60 6.08 23.86 0.00
C LEU A 60 7.50 23.37 0.31
N CYS A 61 7.72 22.06 0.28
CA CYS A 61 8.96 21.45 0.75
C CYS A 61 9.87 20.93 -0.37
N GLY A 62 9.47 21.05 -1.65
CA GLY A 62 10.21 20.49 -2.78
C GLY A 62 10.28 18.96 -2.78
N ASN A 63 9.44 18.29 -1.98
CA ASN A 63 9.41 16.84 -1.83
C ASN A 63 8.38 16.19 -2.76
N SER A 64 8.52 14.88 -2.98
CA SER A 64 7.58 14.08 -3.77
C SER A 64 6.87 13.03 -2.90
N ASN A 65 6.21 13.46 -1.81
CA ASN A 65 5.40 12.55 -1.00
C ASN A 65 4.23 12.02 -1.83
N ASP A 66 4.18 10.69 -1.98
CA ASP A 66 3.13 10.00 -2.69
C ASP A 66 2.28 9.17 -1.71
N CYS A 67 1.10 9.67 -1.36
CA CYS A 67 0.18 8.98 -0.46
C CYS A 67 -0.82 8.06 -1.19
N ARG A 68 -0.71 7.89 -2.51
CA ARG A 68 -1.67 7.09 -3.30
C ARG A 68 -1.76 5.65 -2.80
N GLN A 69 -0.62 5.02 -2.53
CA GLN A 69 -0.58 3.64 -2.03
C GLN A 69 -1.18 3.53 -0.63
N THR A 70 -0.97 4.52 0.23
CA THR A 70 -1.59 4.59 1.55
C THR A 70 -3.11 4.62 1.44
N HIS A 71 -3.66 5.45 0.57
CA HIS A 71 -5.10 5.55 0.40
C HIS A 71 -5.71 4.32 -0.26
N LEU A 72 -5.01 3.73 -1.24
CA LEU A 72 -5.42 2.47 -1.86
C LEU A 72 -5.46 1.35 -0.83
N TYR A 73 -4.42 1.23 -0.01
CA TYR A 73 -4.38 0.29 1.12
C TYR A 73 -5.56 0.50 2.07
N GLY A 74 -5.86 1.75 2.44
CA GLY A 74 -7.00 2.08 3.28
C GLY A 74 -8.33 1.59 2.70
N GLY A 75 -8.52 1.75 1.39
CA GLY A 75 -9.70 1.25 0.68
C GLY A 75 -9.83 -0.28 0.70
N TYR A 76 -8.74 -1.01 0.48
CA TYR A 76 -8.73 -2.48 0.57
C TYR A 76 -8.99 -2.98 2.00
N GLN A 77 -8.44 -2.30 3.02
CA GLN A 77 -8.76 -2.64 4.40
C GLN A 77 -10.24 -2.37 4.70
N ALA A 78 -10.82 -1.31 4.14
CA ALA A 78 -12.24 -1.03 4.29
C ALA A 78 -13.12 -2.13 3.67
N GLU A 79 -12.80 -2.59 2.45
CA GLU A 79 -13.44 -3.77 1.85
C GLU A 79 -13.33 -5.01 2.75
N ARG A 80 -12.13 -5.25 3.29
CA ARG A 80 -11.83 -6.40 4.13
C ARG A 80 -12.61 -6.42 5.44
N PHE A 81 -12.69 -5.26 6.12
CA PHE A 81 -13.22 -5.12 7.48
C PHE A 81 -14.68 -4.67 7.54
N GLY A 82 -15.45 -4.85 6.46
CA GLY A 82 -16.90 -4.65 6.51
C GLY A 82 -17.38 -3.25 6.11
N GLY A 83 -16.61 -2.55 5.29
CA GLY A 83 -17.04 -1.37 4.54
C GLY A 83 -16.42 -0.03 4.97
N SER A 84 -15.77 0.04 6.13
CA SER A 84 -15.06 1.25 6.56
C SER A 84 -13.68 0.89 7.06
N TYR A 85 -12.71 1.80 7.04
CA TYR A 85 -11.42 1.63 7.71
C TYR A 85 -10.80 2.98 8.05
N ILE A 86 -10.45 3.19 9.32
CA ILE A 86 -9.79 4.40 9.81
C ILE A 86 -8.29 4.13 9.93
N TYR A 87 -7.45 5.03 9.43
CA TYR A 87 -5.99 4.85 9.38
C TYR A 87 -5.25 6.18 9.39
N PHE A 88 -3.96 6.12 9.71
CA PHE A 88 -3.03 7.25 9.60
C PHE A 88 -2.22 7.16 8.31
N CYS A 89 -1.98 8.30 7.70
CA CYS A 89 -1.04 8.40 6.58
C CYS A 89 0.40 8.60 7.08
N PRO A 90 1.43 8.51 6.20
CA PRO A 90 2.84 8.57 6.61
C PRO A 90 3.26 9.86 7.32
N ILE A 91 2.46 10.91 7.28
CA ILE A 91 2.69 12.17 8.00
C ILE A 91 1.72 12.33 9.18
N ASN A 92 1.26 11.22 9.76
CA ASN A 92 0.43 11.15 10.98
C ASN A 92 -0.93 11.86 10.91
N MET A 93 -1.47 12.08 9.71
CA MET A 93 -2.83 12.59 9.53
C MET A 93 -3.84 11.46 9.47
N LEU A 94 -4.96 11.63 10.17
CA LEU A 94 -6.06 10.68 10.20
C LEU A 94 -6.86 10.73 8.90
N HIS A 95 -7.21 9.56 8.41
CA HIS A 95 -8.06 9.34 7.24
C HIS A 95 -9.02 8.17 7.50
N TRP A 96 -10.08 8.09 6.73
CA TRP A 96 -10.91 6.90 6.67
C TRP A 96 -11.37 6.63 5.24
N ALA A 97 -11.55 5.35 4.94
CA ALA A 97 -11.89 4.88 3.61
C ALA A 97 -13.19 4.07 3.63
N SER A 98 -13.94 4.15 2.55
CA SER A 98 -15.04 3.25 2.24
C SER A 98 -14.90 2.76 0.80
N PRO A 99 -14.98 1.44 0.55
CA PRO A 99 -14.72 0.89 -0.76
C PRO A 99 -15.88 1.21 -1.71
N LEU A 100 -15.54 1.39 -2.98
CA LEU A 100 -16.48 1.51 -4.08
C LEU A 100 -16.46 0.19 -4.85
N MET A 101 -17.62 -0.47 -4.90
CA MET A 101 -17.76 -1.82 -5.44
C MET A 101 -18.59 -1.79 -6.72
N GLU A 102 -18.11 -2.45 -7.78
CA GLU A 102 -18.91 -2.81 -8.96
C GLU A 102 -18.81 -4.32 -9.18
N GLU A 103 -19.93 -5.01 -9.40
CA GLU A 103 -19.98 -6.46 -9.62
C GLU A 103 -19.24 -7.30 -8.56
N GLY A 104 -19.18 -6.82 -7.31
CA GLY A 104 -18.50 -7.51 -6.20
C GLY A 104 -16.98 -7.31 -6.15
N LEU A 105 -16.40 -6.47 -7.01
CA LEU A 105 -14.99 -6.10 -7.00
C LEU A 105 -14.81 -4.64 -6.58
N MET A 106 -13.79 -4.37 -5.78
CA MET A 106 -13.40 -3.01 -5.45
C MET A 106 -12.79 -2.31 -6.68
N THR A 107 -13.51 -1.33 -7.22
CA THR A 107 -13.04 -0.50 -8.33
C THR A 107 -12.37 0.79 -7.83
N GLY A 108 -12.61 1.18 -6.59
CA GLY A 108 -12.02 2.37 -5.99
C GLY A 108 -12.40 2.52 -4.53
N ALA A 109 -12.19 3.72 -3.99
CA ALA A 109 -12.65 4.07 -2.65
C ALA A 109 -13.03 5.55 -2.56
N LEU A 110 -13.99 5.83 -1.68
CA LEU A 110 -14.12 7.14 -1.06
C LEU A 110 -13.09 7.24 0.06
N ILE A 111 -12.32 8.31 0.06
CA ILE A 111 -11.34 8.62 1.09
C ILE A 111 -11.73 9.96 1.69
N ALA A 112 -11.89 10.00 3.01
CA ALA A 112 -12.09 11.23 3.75
C ALA A 112 -10.92 11.50 4.70
N GLY A 113 -10.69 12.78 4.94
CA GLY A 113 -9.48 13.31 5.55
C GLY A 113 -8.71 14.21 4.56
N PRO A 114 -7.59 14.80 4.99
CA PRO A 114 -6.96 14.60 6.29
C PRO A 114 -7.76 15.21 7.44
N ALA A 115 -7.60 14.64 8.63
CA ALA A 115 -8.06 15.22 9.90
C ALA A 115 -6.95 15.07 10.95
N LEU A 116 -6.97 15.94 11.96
CA LEU A 116 -6.06 15.93 13.09
C LEU A 116 -6.73 15.26 14.29
N ILE A 117 -5.95 14.54 15.09
CA ILE A 117 -6.38 14.05 16.40
C ILE A 117 -5.61 14.71 17.54
N ILE A 118 -4.41 15.21 17.24
CA ILE A 118 -3.52 15.98 18.11
C ILE A 118 -3.52 17.45 17.71
N GLU A 119 -3.04 18.32 18.59
CA GLU A 119 -2.93 19.75 18.34
C GLU A 119 -1.95 20.07 17.21
N GLN A 120 -2.19 21.20 16.53
CA GLN A 120 -1.45 21.57 15.33
C GLN A 120 0.05 21.81 15.57
N ASP A 121 0.40 22.32 16.75
CA ASP A 121 1.78 22.65 17.10
C ASP A 121 2.64 21.39 17.30
N GLU A 122 2.05 20.28 17.80
CA GLU A 122 2.75 19.00 17.97
C GLU A 122 3.05 18.34 16.61
N LEU A 123 2.08 18.32 15.70
CA LEU A 123 2.31 17.82 14.34
C LEU A 123 3.37 18.65 13.60
N LEU A 124 3.42 19.96 13.82
CA LEU A 124 4.45 20.82 13.23
C LEU A 124 5.85 20.39 13.67
N GLU A 125 6.04 20.05 14.95
CA GLU A 125 7.30 19.52 15.47
C GLU A 125 7.69 18.20 14.80
N GLU A 126 6.73 17.27 14.63
CA GLU A 126 6.97 16.01 13.94
C GLU A 126 7.39 16.22 12.47
N LEU A 127 6.66 17.08 11.74
CA LEU A 127 6.98 17.39 10.34
C LEU A 127 8.36 18.04 10.20
N ASN A 128 8.72 18.93 11.12
CA ASN A 128 10.04 19.56 11.15
C ASN A 128 11.16 18.53 11.36
N SER A 129 10.97 17.56 12.27
CA SER A 129 11.94 16.48 12.50
C SER A 129 12.13 15.60 11.25
N LYS A 130 11.06 15.40 10.48
CA LYS A 130 11.01 14.44 9.36
C LYS A 130 11.53 15.01 8.04
N PHE A 131 11.37 16.32 7.82
CA PHE A 131 11.73 16.98 6.55
C PHE A 131 12.92 17.95 6.67
N GLY A 132 13.66 17.92 7.78
CA GLY A 132 14.74 18.86 8.07
C GLY A 132 15.92 18.75 7.09
N LYS A 133 16.01 19.69 6.14
CA LYS A 133 17.26 20.23 5.55
C LYS A 133 17.12 21.67 5.01
N GLU A 134 15.90 22.11 4.67
CA GLU A 134 15.59 23.54 4.45
C GLU A 134 14.41 23.97 5.35
N PRO A 135 14.37 25.23 5.82
CA PRO A 135 13.27 25.72 6.64
C PRO A 135 12.00 25.73 5.78
N VAL A 136 11.14 24.72 5.97
CA VAL A 136 9.76 24.75 5.49
C VAL A 136 9.16 26.09 5.93
N ASP A 137 8.53 26.83 5.02
CA ASP A 137 7.87 28.10 5.35
C ASP A 137 6.77 27.83 6.39
N GLN A 138 7.13 28.01 7.66
CA GLN A 138 6.28 27.64 8.79
C GLN A 138 4.99 28.45 8.83
N ALA A 139 5.04 29.71 8.36
CA ALA A 139 3.85 30.54 8.28
C ALA A 139 2.86 29.99 7.25
N GLN A 140 3.36 29.53 6.09
CA GLN A 140 2.51 28.87 5.10
C GLN A 140 2.01 27.50 5.55
N LEU A 141 2.86 26.66 6.15
CA LEU A 141 2.45 25.35 6.65
C LEU A 141 1.38 25.46 7.74
N LYS A 142 1.57 26.38 8.71
CA LYS A 142 0.57 26.64 9.76
C LYS A 142 -0.76 27.14 9.18
N LYS A 143 -0.72 27.96 8.12
CA LYS A 143 -1.93 28.39 7.40
C LYS A 143 -2.64 27.24 6.71
N LYS A 144 -1.91 26.26 6.16
CA LYS A 144 -2.48 25.06 5.54
C LYS A 144 -3.10 24.12 6.58
N LEU A 145 -2.41 23.89 7.70
CA LEU A 145 -2.91 23.08 8.83
C LEU A 145 -4.17 23.66 9.47
N LYS A 146 -4.31 24.99 9.52
CA LYS A 146 -5.52 25.66 10.04
C LYS A 146 -6.82 25.23 9.34
N ASN A 147 -6.73 24.80 8.08
CA ASN A 147 -7.90 24.35 7.31
C ASN A 147 -8.20 22.85 7.52
N ILE A 148 -7.38 22.14 8.29
CA ILE A 148 -7.58 20.72 8.57
C ILE A 148 -8.34 20.59 9.90
N PRO A 149 -9.47 19.85 9.91
CA PRO A 149 -10.29 19.73 11.09
C PRO A 149 -9.61 18.88 12.17
N LEU A 150 -9.62 19.39 13.41
CA LEU A 150 -9.35 18.60 14.61
C LEU A 150 -10.62 17.80 14.96
N VAL A 151 -10.48 16.49 15.10
CA VAL A 151 -11.60 15.56 15.36
C VAL A 151 -11.27 14.64 16.54
N THR A 152 -12.28 14.38 17.36
CA THR A 152 -12.17 13.33 18.39
C THR A 152 -12.31 11.94 17.76
N THR A 153 -11.93 10.91 18.51
CA THR A 153 -12.13 9.50 18.15
C THR A 153 -13.58 9.19 17.77
N GLU A 154 -14.51 9.65 18.60
CA GLU A 154 -15.95 9.41 18.45
C GLU A 154 -16.47 10.09 17.19
N LYS A 155 -15.99 11.32 16.93
CA LYS A 155 -16.33 12.07 15.73
C LYS A 155 -15.77 11.40 14.47
N ALA A 156 -14.50 10.97 14.49
CA ALA A 156 -13.90 10.25 13.37
C ALA A 156 -14.65 8.96 13.05
N LYS A 157 -15.08 8.21 14.08
CA LYS A 157 -15.92 7.02 13.92
C LYS A 157 -17.25 7.35 13.25
N ALA A 158 -18.02 8.29 13.80
CA ALA A 158 -19.31 8.69 13.24
C ALA A 158 -19.18 9.18 11.79
N LEU A 159 -18.14 9.96 11.50
CA LEU A 159 -17.82 10.41 10.16
C LEU A 159 -17.49 9.26 9.20
N SER A 160 -16.78 8.24 9.66
CA SER A 160 -16.50 7.04 8.87
C SER A 160 -17.76 6.21 8.58
N GLU A 161 -18.70 6.13 9.52
CA GLU A 161 -20.00 5.47 9.33
C GLU A 161 -20.84 6.21 8.28
N ILE A 162 -20.86 7.55 8.33
CA ILE A 162 -21.52 8.37 7.30
C ILE A 162 -20.89 8.11 5.93
N LEU A 163 -19.56 7.99 5.84
CA LEU A 163 -18.86 7.72 4.59
C LEU A 163 -19.25 6.35 4.02
N LEU A 164 -19.34 5.33 4.88
CA LEU A 164 -19.79 3.99 4.50
C LEU A 164 -21.24 3.99 4.00
N ILE A 165 -22.16 4.66 4.69
CA ILE A 165 -23.56 4.79 4.25
C ILE A 165 -23.62 5.46 2.87
N THR A 166 -22.79 6.49 2.67
CA THR A 166 -22.67 7.20 1.40
C THR A 166 -22.15 6.27 0.30
N ALA A 167 -21.08 5.52 0.57
CA ALA A 167 -20.50 4.55 -0.36
C ALA A 167 -21.50 3.44 -0.73
N SER A 168 -22.26 2.95 0.25
CA SER A 168 -23.22 1.85 0.07
C SER A 168 -24.34 2.20 -0.89
N HIS A 169 -24.75 3.47 -0.95
CA HIS A 169 -25.78 3.95 -1.89
C HIS A 169 -25.28 4.10 -3.33
N LEU A 170 -23.97 4.00 -3.56
CA LEU A 170 -23.37 4.10 -4.89
C LEU A 170 -23.28 2.73 -5.57
N ILE A 171 -23.41 1.64 -4.82
CA ILE A 171 -23.21 0.26 -5.30
C ILE A 171 -24.47 -0.22 -6.01
N GLU A 172 -24.36 -0.57 -7.30
CA GLU A 172 -25.43 -1.21 -8.06
C GLU A 172 -25.36 -2.74 -7.84
N GLY A 173 -26.21 -3.29 -6.96
CA GLY A 173 -26.24 -4.74 -6.65
C GLY A 173 -26.72 -5.09 -5.24
N ASP A 174 -26.94 -6.38 -4.98
CA ASP A 174 -27.58 -6.90 -3.77
C ASP A 174 -26.86 -6.46 -2.47
N HIS A 175 -27.55 -5.61 -1.68
CA HIS A 175 -27.08 -5.04 -0.41
C HIS A 175 -26.74 -6.08 0.67
N SER A 176 -27.12 -7.34 0.44
CA SER A 176 -27.01 -8.45 1.38
C SER A 176 -25.56 -8.82 1.76
N GLN A 177 -24.54 -8.45 0.97
CA GLN A 177 -23.14 -8.80 1.24
C GLN A 177 -22.34 -7.77 2.07
N LEU A 178 -22.72 -6.49 2.07
CA LEU A 178 -22.05 -5.47 2.90
C LEU A 178 -22.65 -5.40 4.31
N ALA A 179 -23.96 -5.60 4.44
CA ALA A 179 -24.65 -5.60 5.73
C ALA A 179 -24.45 -6.90 6.54
N SER A 180 -23.97 -7.99 5.93
CA SER A 180 -23.87 -9.31 6.59
C SER A 180 -22.52 -9.61 7.27
N LYS A 181 -21.50 -8.74 7.14
CA LYS A 181 -20.27 -8.87 7.95
C LYS A 181 -20.42 -8.13 9.27
N LYS A 182 -21.12 -8.81 10.17
CA LYS A 182 -21.30 -8.51 11.60
C LYS A 182 -19.99 -8.64 12.42
N ASP A 183 -18.86 -8.19 11.85
CA ASP A 183 -17.53 -8.13 12.49
C ASP A 183 -17.12 -6.67 12.79
N SER A 184 -18.11 -5.76 12.82
CA SER A 184 -17.95 -4.34 13.17
C SER A 184 -17.43 -4.12 14.61
N MET A 185 -17.34 -5.19 15.41
CA MET A 185 -16.82 -5.20 16.78
C MET A 185 -15.27 -5.18 16.84
N ASP A 186 -14.56 -5.73 15.84
CA ASP A 186 -13.08 -5.78 15.84
C ASP A 186 -12.44 -4.44 15.47
N GLN A 187 -13.06 -3.67 14.57
CA GLN A 187 -12.62 -2.31 14.26
C GLN A 187 -12.74 -1.37 15.47
N GLN A 188 -13.74 -1.63 16.31
CA GLN A 188 -14.06 -0.81 17.47
C GLN A 188 -13.04 -0.98 18.61
N SER A 189 -12.42 -2.16 18.76
CA SER A 189 -11.32 -2.38 19.70
C SER A 189 -10.02 -1.73 19.24
N GLN A 190 -9.64 -1.93 17.96
CA GLN A 190 -8.34 -1.48 17.44
C GLN A 190 -8.22 0.05 17.36
N ILE A 191 -9.28 0.74 16.95
CA ILE A 191 -9.32 2.21 16.90
C ILE A 191 -9.33 2.80 18.31
N SER A 192 -10.07 2.19 19.24
CA SER A 192 -10.15 2.65 20.63
C SER A 192 -8.85 2.43 21.39
N GLU A 193 -8.16 1.30 21.18
CA GLU A 193 -6.86 0.98 21.77
C GLU A 193 -5.76 1.93 21.29
N TYR A 194 -5.66 2.16 19.97
CA TYR A 194 -4.65 3.07 19.40
C TYR A 194 -4.85 4.52 19.86
N ILE A 195 -6.09 4.97 20.00
CA ILE A 195 -6.38 6.34 20.42
C ILE A 195 -6.31 6.51 21.94
N GLN A 196 -6.64 5.47 22.73
CA GLN A 196 -6.32 5.46 24.16
C GLN A 196 -4.81 5.51 24.41
N TYR A 197 -4.00 4.87 23.56
CA TYR A 197 -2.55 4.97 23.61
C TYR A 197 -2.05 6.40 23.38
N ILE A 198 -2.56 7.12 22.37
CA ILE A 198 -2.22 8.54 22.14
C ILE A 198 -2.63 9.40 23.35
N LYS A 199 -3.83 9.19 23.92
CA LYS A 199 -4.30 9.91 25.13
C LYS A 199 -3.50 9.58 26.40
N GLN A 200 -2.87 8.40 26.46
CA GLN A 200 -1.98 8.03 27.55
C GLN A 200 -0.61 8.72 27.43
N MET A 201 -0.21 9.12 26.21
CA MET A 201 0.98 9.96 26.00
C MET A 201 0.76 11.41 26.45
N GLU A 202 -0.48 11.93 26.36
CA GLU A 202 -0.84 13.28 26.84
C GLU A 202 -0.83 13.43 28.37
N ASN A 203 -0.91 12.33 29.13
CA ASN A 203 -1.02 12.33 30.58
C ASN A 203 0.08 11.48 31.24
N LYS A 204 1.29 12.05 31.40
CA LYS A 204 2.02 12.14 32.69
C LYS A 204 3.53 12.34 32.52
N ASP A 205 4.04 13.30 33.28
CA ASP A 205 5.41 13.44 33.81
C ASP A 205 5.87 12.24 34.68
N THR A 206 5.79 11.01 34.20
CA THR A 206 6.39 9.85 34.89
C THR A 206 7.18 8.98 33.94
N GLU A 207 8.44 8.75 34.30
CA GLU A 207 9.42 7.86 33.67
C GLU A 207 8.85 6.45 33.36
N ILE A 208 8.16 6.32 32.22
CA ILE A 208 7.77 5.04 31.64
C ILE A 208 8.53 4.92 30.33
N SER A 209 9.34 3.86 30.20
CA SER A 209 10.18 3.54 29.05
C SER A 209 9.45 3.76 27.72
N GLN A 210 9.85 4.81 27.02
CA GLN A 210 9.28 5.28 25.76
C GLN A 210 9.45 4.21 24.67
N TYR A 211 8.43 4.00 23.83
CA TYR A 211 8.50 3.04 22.72
C TYR A 211 9.68 3.39 21.78
N PRO A 212 10.53 2.42 21.38
CA PRO A 212 11.76 2.73 20.66
C PRO A 212 11.50 2.95 19.15
N ILE A 213 11.02 4.14 18.78
CA ILE A 213 10.71 4.52 17.39
C ILE A 213 11.92 4.37 16.47
N GLU A 214 13.13 4.72 16.93
CA GLU A 214 14.34 4.57 16.12
C GLU A 214 14.66 3.10 15.81
N LYS A 215 14.34 2.18 16.72
CA LYS A 215 14.49 0.74 16.48
C LYS A 215 13.46 0.20 15.51
N GLU A 216 12.24 0.73 15.55
CA GLU A 216 11.23 0.42 14.54
C GLU A 216 11.73 0.82 13.15
N ARG A 217 12.25 2.04 12.99
CA ARG A 217 12.82 2.50 11.71
C ARG A 217 13.99 1.62 11.24
N GLU A 218 14.90 1.28 12.15
CA GLU A 218 16.00 0.33 11.90
C GLU A 218 15.45 -1.01 11.39
N LEU A 219 14.44 -1.55 12.06
CA LEU A 219 13.80 -2.82 11.69
C LEU A 219 13.18 -2.77 10.29
N LEU A 220 12.45 -1.70 9.95
CA LEU A 220 11.82 -1.57 8.64
C LEU A 220 12.86 -1.49 7.51
N HIS A 221 13.95 -0.75 7.73
CA HIS A 221 15.05 -0.70 6.76
C HIS A 221 15.68 -2.08 6.55
N LEU A 222 15.92 -2.84 7.62
CA LEU A 222 16.49 -4.18 7.53
C LEU A 222 15.58 -5.16 6.75
N ILE A 223 14.26 -5.01 6.85
CA ILE A 223 13.33 -5.77 6.01
C ILE A 223 13.44 -5.35 4.55
N GLN A 224 13.50 -4.04 4.26
CA GLN A 224 13.63 -3.52 2.89
C GLN A 224 14.90 -4.01 2.19
N THR A 225 15.96 -4.29 2.94
CA THR A 225 17.24 -4.81 2.42
C THR A 225 17.39 -6.32 2.54
N GLY A 226 16.39 -7.03 3.08
CA GLY A 226 16.40 -8.50 3.22
C GLY A 226 17.30 -9.05 4.33
N ASP A 227 17.76 -8.23 5.29
CA ASP A 227 18.59 -8.69 6.41
C ASP A 227 17.74 -9.26 7.55
N SER A 228 17.25 -10.48 7.34
CA SER A 228 16.44 -11.20 8.32
C SER A 228 17.18 -11.54 9.61
N LYS A 229 18.52 -11.57 9.60
CA LYS A 229 19.31 -11.90 10.80
C LYS A 229 19.32 -10.72 11.75
N GLU A 230 19.70 -9.55 11.27
CA GLU A 230 19.68 -8.35 12.11
C GLU A 230 18.26 -7.84 12.39
N ALA A 231 17.33 -8.00 11.45
CA ALA A 231 15.92 -7.69 11.69
C ALA A 231 15.36 -8.46 12.90
N ARG A 232 15.72 -9.74 13.07
CA ARG A 232 15.30 -10.52 14.26
C ARG A 232 15.90 -9.99 15.55
N ARG A 233 17.15 -9.51 15.53
CA ARG A 233 17.80 -8.94 16.72
C ARG A 233 17.08 -7.67 17.15
N VAL A 234 16.83 -6.76 16.21
CA VAL A 234 16.11 -5.49 16.46
C VAL A 234 14.66 -5.75 16.87
N LEU A 235 13.99 -6.74 16.27
CA LEU A 235 12.65 -7.15 16.68
C LEU A 235 12.62 -7.54 18.16
N ASN A 236 13.59 -8.32 18.63
CA ASN A 236 13.63 -8.75 20.03
C ASN A 236 13.80 -7.57 21.00
N GLU A 237 14.55 -6.52 20.62
CA GLU A 237 14.65 -5.28 21.41
C GLU A 237 13.30 -4.56 21.49
N ILE A 238 12.60 -4.42 20.36
CA ILE A 238 11.28 -3.79 20.31
C ILE A 238 10.28 -4.59 21.14
N LEU A 239 10.24 -5.91 20.99
CA LEU A 239 9.34 -6.78 21.76
C LEU A 239 9.66 -6.75 23.25
N GLY A 240 10.94 -6.65 23.63
CA GLY A 240 11.35 -6.43 25.02
C GLY A 240 10.78 -5.13 25.59
N ALA A 241 10.90 -4.03 24.85
CA ALA A 241 10.33 -2.74 25.25
C ALA A 241 8.79 -2.77 25.32
N VAL A 242 8.13 -3.40 24.35
CA VAL A 242 6.67 -3.58 24.32
C VAL A 242 6.20 -4.45 25.49
N PHE A 243 6.91 -5.53 25.80
CA PHE A 243 6.57 -6.40 26.92
C PHE A 243 6.68 -5.66 28.27
N PHE A 244 7.77 -4.90 28.45
CA PHE A 244 8.01 -4.13 29.66
C PHE A 244 6.99 -3.00 29.84
N SER A 245 6.73 -2.22 28.78
CA SER A 245 5.77 -1.10 28.81
C SER A 245 4.31 -1.54 28.92
N SER A 246 3.96 -2.71 28.40
CA SER A 246 2.60 -3.26 28.50
C SER A 246 2.29 -3.94 29.84
N GLY A 247 3.27 -4.07 30.73
CA GLY A 247 3.12 -4.80 32.00
C GLY A 247 2.80 -6.28 31.81
N GLY A 248 3.23 -6.86 30.69
CA GLY A 248 2.97 -8.27 30.33
C GLY A 248 1.52 -8.58 29.92
N LYS A 249 0.69 -7.57 29.65
CA LYS A 249 -0.69 -7.77 29.20
C LYS A 249 -0.70 -8.31 27.77
N TYR A 250 -1.15 -9.55 27.63
CA TYR A 250 -1.16 -10.27 26.35
C TYR A 250 -1.85 -9.51 25.21
N ASP A 251 -3.04 -8.97 25.45
CA ASP A 251 -3.83 -8.29 24.41
C ASP A 251 -3.13 -7.03 23.88
N VAL A 252 -2.44 -6.29 24.76
CA VAL A 252 -1.66 -5.10 24.38
C VAL A 252 -0.46 -5.49 23.53
N VAL A 253 0.25 -6.56 23.90
CA VAL A 253 1.37 -7.08 23.10
C VAL A 253 0.88 -7.59 21.74
N LYS A 254 -0.27 -8.28 21.71
CA LYS A 254 -0.88 -8.78 20.49
C LYS A 254 -1.26 -7.65 19.53
N ALA A 255 -1.84 -6.57 20.03
CA ALA A 255 -2.14 -5.37 19.24
C ALA A 255 -0.87 -4.75 18.63
N ARG A 256 0.23 -4.64 19.39
CA ARG A 256 1.51 -4.13 18.88
C ARG A 256 2.17 -5.06 17.88
N VAL A 257 2.05 -6.38 18.06
CA VAL A 257 2.54 -7.36 17.09
C VAL A 257 1.77 -7.28 15.77
N LEU A 258 0.47 -7.02 15.81
CA LEU A 258 -0.35 -6.75 14.61
C LEU A 258 0.10 -5.48 13.88
N GLU A 259 0.38 -4.42 14.61
CA GLU A 259 0.90 -3.17 14.04
C GLU A 259 2.26 -3.39 13.37
N LEU A 260 3.19 -4.06 14.06
CA LEU A 260 4.48 -4.42 13.47
C LEU A 260 4.29 -5.28 12.22
N LEU A 261 3.39 -6.27 12.22
CA LEU A 261 3.09 -7.06 11.02
C LEU A 261 2.72 -6.15 9.83
N VAL A 262 1.86 -5.15 10.05
CA VAL A 262 1.45 -4.21 9.00
C VAL A 262 2.66 -3.42 8.49
N LEU A 263 3.46 -2.85 9.40
CA LEU A 263 4.64 -2.07 9.02
C LEU A 263 5.68 -2.91 8.26
N LEU A 264 5.97 -4.12 8.74
CA LEU A 264 6.91 -5.06 8.10
C LEU A 264 6.42 -5.47 6.70
N SER A 265 5.11 -5.68 6.52
CA SER A 265 4.56 -6.02 5.21
C SER A 265 4.70 -4.87 4.21
N ARG A 266 4.57 -3.62 4.68
CA ARG A 266 4.81 -2.43 3.86
C ARG A 266 6.29 -2.32 3.49
N ALA A 267 7.18 -2.46 4.47
CA ALA A 267 8.61 -2.47 4.25
C ALA A 267 9.05 -3.55 3.25
N ALA A 268 8.42 -4.72 3.27
CA ALA A 268 8.71 -5.79 2.29
C ALA A 268 8.31 -5.39 0.87
N VAL A 269 7.14 -4.80 0.68
CA VAL A 269 6.69 -4.29 -0.64
C VAL A 269 7.58 -3.16 -1.11
N GLU A 270 7.98 -2.27 -0.20
CA GLU A 270 8.94 -1.20 -0.50
C GLU A 270 10.33 -1.75 -0.84
N GLY A 271 10.76 -2.86 -0.23
CA GLY A 271 11.94 -3.64 -0.63
C GLY A 271 11.77 -4.41 -1.95
N GLY A 272 10.59 -4.33 -2.56
CA GLY A 272 10.31 -4.86 -3.89
C GLY A 272 9.68 -6.26 -3.92
N ALA A 273 9.21 -6.76 -2.78
CA ALA A 273 8.37 -7.95 -2.74
C ALA A 273 7.06 -7.74 -3.51
N ASP A 274 6.53 -8.80 -4.13
CA ASP A 274 5.26 -8.74 -4.84
C ASP A 274 4.11 -8.45 -3.86
N ALA A 275 3.38 -7.36 -4.12
CA ALA A 275 2.33 -6.89 -3.24
C ALA A 275 1.17 -7.89 -3.11
N GLU A 276 0.79 -8.58 -4.20
CA GLU A 276 -0.30 -9.56 -4.18
C GLU A 276 0.06 -10.77 -3.29
N GLN A 277 1.31 -11.23 -3.40
CA GLN A 277 1.85 -12.29 -2.55
C GLN A 277 1.92 -11.89 -1.08
N ILE A 278 2.48 -10.70 -0.77
CA ILE A 278 2.56 -10.18 0.61
C ILE A 278 1.16 -10.04 1.22
N PHE A 279 0.19 -9.53 0.46
CA PHE A 279 -1.17 -9.33 0.95
C PHE A 279 -1.90 -10.67 1.16
N GLY A 280 -1.69 -11.66 0.30
CA GLY A 280 -2.19 -13.02 0.52
C GLY A 280 -1.64 -13.64 1.81
N MET A 281 -0.36 -13.42 2.11
CA MET A 281 0.27 -13.90 3.34
C MET A 281 -0.27 -13.17 4.58
N ASN A 282 -0.44 -11.84 4.51
CA ASN A 282 -1.08 -11.07 5.57
C ASN A 282 -2.50 -11.56 5.90
N TYR A 283 -3.25 -12.01 4.89
CA TYR A 283 -4.56 -12.61 5.12
C TYR A 283 -4.48 -13.85 6.01
N ASN A 284 -3.51 -14.74 5.73
CA ASN A 284 -3.29 -15.94 6.52
C ASN A 284 -2.75 -15.61 7.92
N TYR A 285 -1.81 -14.67 8.02
CA TYR A 285 -1.21 -14.23 9.29
C TYR A 285 -2.22 -13.65 10.26
N LEU A 286 -3.19 -12.86 9.77
CA LEU A 286 -4.26 -12.34 10.63
C LEU A 286 -5.20 -13.42 11.17
N LYS A 287 -5.28 -14.58 10.53
CA LYS A 287 -5.97 -15.75 11.09
C LYS A 287 -5.07 -16.51 12.05
N GLU A 288 -3.82 -16.73 11.67
CA GLU A 288 -2.84 -17.49 12.46
C GLU A 288 -2.56 -16.86 13.82
N ILE A 289 -2.53 -15.52 13.91
CA ILE A 289 -2.19 -14.81 15.15
C ILE A 289 -3.17 -15.13 16.29
N ASN A 290 -4.42 -15.47 15.98
CA ASN A 290 -5.43 -15.84 16.97
C ASN A 290 -5.19 -17.23 17.58
N ASN A 291 -4.29 -18.03 17.00
CA ASN A 291 -3.94 -19.35 17.52
C ASN A 291 -2.81 -19.30 18.56
N TYR A 292 -2.18 -18.14 18.76
CA TYR A 292 -1.19 -17.94 19.81
C TYR A 292 -1.87 -17.32 21.03
N ASN A 293 -1.44 -17.74 22.22
CA ASN A 293 -1.99 -17.31 23.52
C ASN A 293 -0.89 -16.91 24.51
N SER A 294 0.34 -16.72 24.02
CA SER A 294 1.48 -16.31 24.83
C SER A 294 2.37 -15.33 24.08
N VAL A 295 3.07 -14.48 24.83
CA VAL A 295 3.99 -13.48 24.26
C VAL A 295 5.14 -14.17 23.53
N GLU A 296 5.66 -15.25 24.08
CA GLU A 296 6.72 -16.06 23.48
C GLU A 296 6.25 -16.68 22.16
N GLY A 297 5.01 -17.15 22.11
CA GLY A 297 4.38 -17.68 20.91
C GLY A 297 4.24 -16.63 19.81
N LEU A 298 3.75 -15.43 20.17
CA LEU A 298 3.63 -14.29 19.27
C LEU A 298 4.99 -13.81 18.75
N ALA A 299 5.99 -13.70 19.62
CA ALA A 299 7.35 -13.30 19.26
C ALA A 299 7.98 -14.28 18.26
N GLY A 300 7.87 -15.59 18.54
CA GLY A 300 8.37 -16.63 17.65
C GLY A 300 7.65 -16.64 16.30
N TRP A 301 6.34 -16.36 16.29
CA TRP A 301 5.57 -16.22 15.05
C TRP A 301 6.00 -15.00 14.23
N LEU A 302 6.12 -13.83 14.86
CA LEU A 302 6.54 -12.59 14.19
C LEU A 302 7.97 -12.70 13.64
N ALA A 303 8.87 -13.39 14.35
CA ALA A 303 10.20 -13.69 13.83
C ALA A 303 10.17 -14.56 12.55
N ARG A 304 9.22 -15.51 12.43
CA ARG A 304 9.03 -16.28 11.19
C ARG A 304 8.47 -15.42 10.06
N VAL A 305 7.57 -14.48 10.38
CA VAL A 305 7.05 -13.51 9.40
C VAL A 305 8.19 -12.66 8.84
N ILE A 306 9.07 -12.13 9.71
CA ILE A 306 10.24 -11.34 9.28
C ILE A 306 11.09 -12.10 8.27
N VAL A 307 11.42 -13.36 8.56
CA VAL A 307 12.21 -14.19 7.63
C VAL A 307 11.49 -14.32 6.30
N ARG A 308 10.19 -14.66 6.32
CA ARG A 308 9.42 -14.81 5.09
C ARG A 308 9.30 -13.53 4.27
N PHE A 309 9.15 -12.37 4.92
CA PHE A 309 9.14 -11.10 4.20
C PHE A 309 10.50 -10.76 3.63
N SER A 310 11.58 -10.98 4.40
CA SER A 310 12.95 -10.75 3.93
C SER A 310 13.31 -11.64 2.75
N ASP A 311 12.82 -12.89 2.71
CA ASP A 311 13.06 -13.83 1.60
C ASP A 311 12.31 -13.43 0.30
N LEU A 312 11.28 -12.58 0.42
CA LEU A 312 10.48 -12.11 -0.72
C LEU A 312 10.95 -10.75 -1.25
N VAL A 313 11.81 -10.08 -0.50
CA VAL A 313 12.46 -8.83 -0.88
C VAL A 313 13.64 -9.12 -1.80
N PHE A 314 14.00 -8.18 -2.68
CA PHE A 314 15.19 -8.35 -3.52
C PHE A 314 16.45 -8.43 -2.66
N ASP A 315 17.30 -9.44 -2.88
CA ASP A 315 18.55 -9.59 -2.14
C ASP A 315 19.56 -8.53 -2.60
N LEU A 316 19.62 -7.41 -1.87
CA LEU A 316 20.45 -6.25 -2.19
C LEU A 316 21.74 -6.17 -1.35
N ARG A 317 21.99 -7.16 -0.49
CA ARG A 317 23.03 -7.12 0.57
C ARG A 317 24.47 -7.03 0.04
N ASP A 318 24.73 -7.52 -1.17
CA ASP A 318 26.04 -7.51 -1.84
C ASP A 318 26.09 -6.67 -3.14
N VAL A 319 25.03 -5.90 -3.40
CA VAL A 319 24.85 -5.20 -4.68
C VAL A 319 25.53 -3.82 -4.62
N LYS A 320 26.67 -3.67 -5.31
CA LYS A 320 27.42 -2.39 -5.38
C LYS A 320 26.62 -1.24 -6.00
N HIS A 321 25.54 -1.54 -6.69
CA HIS A 321 24.64 -0.61 -7.37
C HIS A 321 23.17 -0.79 -6.96
N ALA A 322 22.92 -1.08 -5.68
CA ALA A 322 21.58 -1.38 -5.15
C ALA A 322 20.52 -0.33 -5.52
N ASP A 323 20.87 0.96 -5.38
CA ASP A 323 19.97 2.07 -5.73
C ASP A 323 19.59 2.10 -7.22
N ALA A 324 20.55 1.84 -8.11
CA ALA A 324 20.29 1.84 -9.55
C ALA A 324 19.41 0.64 -9.96
N ILE A 325 19.62 -0.53 -9.35
CA ILE A 325 18.78 -1.71 -9.57
C ILE A 325 17.37 -1.47 -9.00
N TYR A 326 17.28 -0.91 -7.80
CA TYR A 326 16.01 -0.59 -7.16
C TYR A 326 15.17 0.39 -7.99
N GLN A 327 15.75 1.51 -8.40
CA GLN A 327 15.10 2.50 -9.26
C GLN A 327 14.69 1.90 -10.61
N THR A 328 15.51 1.01 -11.17
CA THR A 328 15.20 0.29 -12.40
C THR A 328 13.97 -0.62 -12.23
N ILE A 329 13.90 -1.37 -11.14
CA ILE A 329 12.76 -2.26 -10.87
C ILE A 329 11.49 -1.44 -10.65
N GLN A 330 11.56 -0.34 -9.89
CA GLN A 330 10.44 0.58 -9.75
C GLN A 330 9.98 1.13 -11.10
N TYR A 331 10.92 1.53 -11.96
CA TYR A 331 10.62 2.01 -13.30
C TYR A 331 9.91 0.94 -14.13
N ILE A 332 10.41 -0.30 -14.14
CA ILE A 332 9.80 -1.42 -14.87
C ILE A 332 8.40 -1.70 -14.33
N ASN A 333 8.23 -1.83 -13.02
CA ASN A 333 6.93 -2.12 -12.41
C ASN A 333 5.90 -1.02 -12.66
N LYS A 334 6.33 0.24 -12.76
CA LYS A 334 5.48 1.38 -13.09
C LYS A 334 5.12 1.43 -14.58
N ASN A 335 6.05 1.08 -15.46
CA ASN A 335 5.94 1.35 -16.91
C ASN A 335 5.87 0.09 -17.78
N TYR A 336 5.75 -1.13 -17.23
CA TYR A 336 5.85 -2.38 -18.00
C TYR A 336 4.86 -2.46 -19.18
N ALA A 337 3.69 -1.84 -19.07
CA ALA A 337 2.66 -1.83 -20.11
C ALA A 337 2.98 -0.88 -21.27
N GLU A 338 3.92 0.04 -21.08
CA GLU A 338 4.36 0.99 -22.09
C GLU A 338 5.56 0.44 -22.87
N LYS A 339 5.97 1.15 -23.92
CA LYS A 339 7.25 0.89 -24.59
C LYS A 339 8.38 1.28 -23.65
N VAL A 340 9.05 0.29 -23.08
CA VAL A 340 10.22 0.49 -22.23
C VAL A 340 11.48 0.05 -22.97
N THR A 341 12.39 0.99 -23.20
CA THR A 341 13.70 0.71 -23.79
C THR A 341 14.81 0.68 -22.76
N LEU A 342 15.90 -0.02 -23.09
CA LEU A 342 17.07 -0.10 -22.23
C LEU A 342 17.73 1.27 -22.04
N ASP A 343 17.75 2.10 -23.09
CA ASP A 343 18.34 3.45 -23.07
C ASP A 343 17.58 4.40 -22.13
N GLU A 344 16.24 4.36 -22.15
CA GLU A 344 15.40 5.17 -21.24
C GLU A 344 15.63 4.80 -19.78
N VAL A 345 15.67 3.50 -19.49
CA VAL A 345 15.86 2.99 -18.13
C VAL A 345 17.27 3.31 -17.64
N ALA A 346 18.29 3.08 -18.45
CA ALA A 346 19.67 3.44 -18.13
C ALA A 346 19.82 4.94 -17.82
N SER A 347 19.17 5.80 -18.62
CA SER A 347 19.16 7.25 -18.40
C SER A 347 18.44 7.64 -17.11
N SER A 348 17.36 6.94 -16.76
CA SER A 348 16.60 7.21 -15.53
C SER A 348 17.38 6.93 -14.24
N VAL A 349 18.44 6.12 -14.33
CA VAL A 349 19.36 5.79 -13.23
C VAL A 349 20.76 6.39 -13.44
N TYR A 350 20.90 7.35 -14.35
CA TYR A 350 22.13 8.08 -14.66
C TYR A 350 23.31 7.19 -15.10
N LEU A 351 23.03 6.09 -15.80
CA LEU A 351 24.03 5.14 -16.31
C LEU A 351 24.06 5.10 -17.85
N SER A 352 25.22 4.76 -18.40
CA SER A 352 25.29 4.43 -19.83
C SER A 352 24.58 3.10 -20.10
N PRO A 353 23.92 2.92 -21.26
CA PRO A 353 23.21 1.68 -21.63
C PRO A 353 24.08 0.42 -21.51
N ALA A 354 25.33 0.48 -21.96
CA ALA A 354 26.26 -0.63 -21.90
C ALA A 354 26.64 -1.00 -20.45
N TYR A 355 26.87 0.00 -19.60
CA TYR A 355 27.17 -0.22 -18.18
C TYR A 355 25.94 -0.75 -17.43
N PHE A 356 24.78 -0.13 -17.64
CA PHE A 356 23.49 -0.57 -17.09
C PHE A 356 23.20 -2.04 -17.44
N SER A 357 23.31 -2.42 -18.72
CA SER A 357 23.04 -3.80 -19.14
C SER A 357 23.98 -4.80 -18.48
N LYS A 358 25.24 -4.42 -18.26
CA LYS A 358 26.23 -5.26 -17.58
C LYS A 358 25.86 -5.45 -16.12
N ILE A 359 25.67 -4.35 -15.39
CA ILE A 359 25.34 -4.41 -13.95
C ILE A 359 24.00 -5.10 -13.72
N PHE A 360 22.97 -4.80 -14.52
CA PHE A 360 21.65 -5.38 -14.34
C PHE A 360 21.69 -6.90 -14.51
N LYS A 361 22.47 -7.40 -15.48
CA LYS A 361 22.64 -8.83 -15.69
C LYS A 361 23.46 -9.51 -14.59
N GLU A 362 24.51 -8.84 -14.11
CA GLU A 362 25.37 -9.35 -13.03
C GLU A 362 24.58 -9.48 -11.72
N GLU A 363 23.76 -8.47 -11.41
CA GLU A 363 23.01 -8.39 -10.16
C GLU A 363 21.70 -9.21 -10.21
N MET A 364 20.89 -9.05 -11.26
CA MET A 364 19.57 -9.72 -11.38
C MET A 364 19.65 -11.15 -11.93
N LYS A 365 20.86 -11.63 -12.26
CA LYS A 365 21.14 -12.91 -12.94
C LYS A 365 20.37 -13.14 -14.24
N CYS A 366 19.70 -12.12 -14.76
CA CYS A 366 18.97 -12.10 -16.01
C CYS A 366 19.12 -10.74 -16.67
N ASN A 367 18.99 -10.68 -18.00
CA ASN A 367 19.08 -9.40 -18.68
C ASN A 367 17.78 -8.59 -18.50
N PHE A 368 17.89 -7.27 -18.70
CA PHE A 368 16.79 -6.32 -18.58
C PHE A 368 15.52 -6.74 -19.36
N ASN A 369 15.66 -7.10 -20.63
CA ASN A 369 14.53 -7.51 -21.47
C ASN A 369 13.86 -8.79 -20.97
N ALA A 370 14.64 -9.75 -20.46
CA ALA A 370 14.13 -10.97 -19.87
C ALA A 370 13.32 -10.67 -18.60
N TYR A 371 13.81 -9.77 -17.74
CA TYR A 371 13.11 -9.33 -16.54
C TYR A 371 11.81 -8.59 -16.88
N LEU A 372 11.85 -7.64 -17.82
CA LEU A 372 10.65 -6.95 -18.29
C LEU A 372 9.60 -7.93 -18.81
N ASN A 373 10.00 -8.90 -19.63
CA ASN A 373 9.11 -9.95 -20.11
C ASN A 373 8.53 -10.79 -18.96
N GLN A 374 9.33 -11.13 -17.94
CA GLN A 374 8.84 -11.84 -16.74
C GLN A 374 7.73 -11.07 -16.04
N VAL A 375 7.91 -9.77 -15.83
CA VAL A 375 6.89 -8.90 -15.22
C VAL A 375 5.62 -8.89 -16.08
N ARG A 376 5.75 -8.67 -17.39
CA ARG A 376 4.61 -8.65 -18.34
C ARG A 376 3.84 -9.98 -18.36
N ILE A 377 4.55 -11.11 -18.41
CA ILE A 377 3.95 -12.44 -18.40
C ILE A 377 3.23 -12.69 -17.08
N ASN A 378 3.82 -12.36 -15.94
CA ASN A 378 3.18 -12.53 -14.64
C ASN A 378 1.89 -11.70 -14.54
N LYS A 379 1.89 -10.43 -14.98
CA LYS A 379 0.68 -9.61 -15.02
C LYS A 379 -0.38 -10.16 -15.98
N SER A 380 0.03 -10.78 -17.10
CA SER A 380 -0.91 -11.39 -18.05
C SER A 380 -1.61 -12.64 -17.52
N LYS A 381 -1.00 -13.40 -16.60
CA LYS A 381 -1.61 -14.62 -16.02
C LYS A 381 -2.93 -14.28 -15.31
N ASN A 382 -2.95 -13.21 -14.51
CA ASN A 382 -4.16 -12.75 -13.81
C ASN A 382 -5.25 -12.30 -14.80
N LEU A 383 -4.86 -11.60 -15.87
CA LEU A 383 -5.78 -11.20 -16.94
C LEU A 383 -6.34 -12.40 -17.71
N LEU A 384 -5.56 -13.48 -17.88
CA LEU A 384 -6.00 -14.69 -18.57
C LEU A 384 -6.99 -15.52 -17.74
N ILE A 385 -6.87 -15.51 -16.41
CA ILE A 385 -7.73 -16.30 -15.51
C ILE A 385 -9.13 -15.67 -15.39
N ASN A 386 -9.22 -14.35 -15.43
CA ASN A 386 -10.43 -13.62 -15.00
C ASN A 386 -11.16 -12.83 -16.11
N SER A 387 -10.79 -12.92 -17.39
CA SER A 387 -11.29 -11.96 -18.39
C SER A 387 -12.12 -12.50 -19.55
N LYS A 388 -13.04 -11.62 -20.00
CA LYS A 388 -13.73 -11.64 -21.30
C LYS A 388 -12.85 -11.09 -22.44
N PHE A 389 -11.62 -10.64 -22.15
CA PHE A 389 -10.72 -10.00 -23.12
C PHE A 389 -10.07 -11.02 -24.05
N SER A 390 -9.96 -10.66 -25.33
CA SER A 390 -9.24 -11.43 -26.33
C SER A 390 -7.74 -11.50 -26.01
N LEU A 391 -7.03 -12.46 -26.61
CA LEU A 391 -5.58 -12.57 -26.43
C LEU A 391 -4.82 -11.35 -26.98
N VAL A 392 -5.38 -10.68 -27.99
CA VAL A 392 -4.80 -9.46 -28.58
C VAL A 392 -4.89 -8.30 -27.60
N GLU A 393 -6.05 -8.13 -26.95
CA GLU A 393 -6.24 -7.09 -25.94
C GLU A 393 -5.32 -7.32 -24.73
N ILE A 394 -5.22 -8.55 -24.23
CA ILE A 394 -4.33 -8.87 -23.12
C ILE A 394 -2.87 -8.59 -23.47
N ALA A 395 -2.44 -8.95 -24.69
CA ALA A 395 -1.09 -8.66 -25.16
C ALA A 395 -0.81 -7.14 -25.11
N GLY A 396 -1.74 -6.33 -25.62
CA GLY A 396 -1.63 -4.87 -25.56
C GLY A 396 -1.63 -4.31 -24.14
N MET A 397 -2.51 -4.80 -23.26
CA MET A 397 -2.63 -4.35 -21.87
C MET A 397 -1.35 -4.59 -21.03
N VAL A 398 -0.54 -5.58 -21.41
CA VAL A 398 0.74 -5.86 -20.74
C VAL A 398 1.95 -5.40 -21.55
N GLY A 399 1.75 -4.58 -22.59
CA GLY A 399 2.84 -3.90 -23.30
C GLY A 399 3.51 -4.68 -24.42
N TYR A 400 2.82 -5.67 -25.00
CA TYR A 400 3.23 -6.29 -26.26
C TYR A 400 2.49 -5.64 -27.44
N GLU A 401 3.25 -5.20 -28.44
CA GLU A 401 2.70 -4.65 -29.69
C GLU A 401 2.07 -5.75 -30.57
N ASP A 402 2.53 -7.00 -30.43
CA ASP A 402 2.11 -8.14 -31.25
C ASP A 402 1.69 -9.35 -30.39
N GLN A 403 0.51 -9.87 -30.67
CA GLN A 403 -0.07 -11.04 -29.99
C GLN A 403 0.73 -12.33 -30.25
N SER A 404 1.35 -12.46 -31.42
CA SER A 404 2.11 -13.66 -31.78
C SER A 404 3.39 -13.75 -30.95
N TYR A 405 4.08 -12.63 -30.76
CA TYR A 405 5.25 -12.51 -29.91
C TYR A 405 4.90 -12.72 -28.44
N PHE A 406 3.82 -12.10 -27.93
CA PHE A 406 3.29 -12.38 -26.59
C PHE A 406 3.07 -13.88 -26.36
N THR A 407 2.39 -14.55 -27.30
CA THR A 407 2.09 -15.98 -27.22
C THR A 407 3.35 -16.83 -27.15
N LYS A 408 4.38 -16.48 -27.94
CA LYS A 408 5.67 -17.16 -27.95
C LYS A 408 6.42 -16.98 -26.62
N VAL A 409 6.46 -15.76 -26.10
CA VAL A 409 7.13 -15.45 -24.82
C VAL A 409 6.39 -16.12 -23.66
N PHE A 410 5.07 -16.03 -23.61
CA PHE A 410 4.26 -16.68 -22.57
C PHE A 410 4.49 -18.18 -22.55
N LYS A 411 4.38 -18.85 -23.71
CA LYS A 411 4.62 -20.29 -23.81
C LYS A 411 6.03 -20.70 -23.38
N LYS A 412 7.05 -19.88 -23.70
CA LYS A 412 8.42 -20.14 -23.27
C LYS A 412 8.60 -20.05 -21.75
N MET A 413 7.80 -19.22 -21.07
CA MET A 413 7.96 -18.92 -19.64
C MET A 413 7.01 -19.71 -18.74
N THR A 414 5.96 -20.33 -19.31
CA THR A 414 4.94 -21.05 -18.54
C THR A 414 4.64 -22.45 -19.09
N ASP A 415 5.36 -22.89 -20.12
CA ASP A 415 5.18 -24.15 -20.88
C ASP A 415 3.78 -24.36 -21.52
N LEU A 416 2.91 -23.37 -21.42
CA LEU A 416 1.53 -23.40 -21.88
C LEU A 416 1.27 -22.18 -22.76
N SER A 417 0.46 -22.33 -23.81
CA SER A 417 0.00 -21.13 -24.53
C SER A 417 -0.98 -20.34 -23.66
N PRO A 418 -1.10 -19.01 -23.84
CA PRO A 418 -2.09 -18.19 -23.13
C PRO A 418 -3.51 -18.74 -23.19
N GLY A 419 -3.93 -19.25 -24.36
CA GLY A 419 -5.24 -19.89 -24.54
C GLY A 419 -5.41 -21.16 -23.70
N LYS A 420 -4.42 -22.06 -23.71
CA LYS A 420 -4.44 -23.27 -22.86
C LYS A 420 -4.38 -22.94 -21.37
N TYR A 421 -3.64 -21.90 -21.00
CA TYR A 421 -3.55 -21.40 -19.64
C TYR A 421 -4.91 -20.87 -19.14
N ARG A 422 -5.64 -20.16 -20.01
CA ARG A 422 -7.02 -19.69 -19.76
C ARG A 422 -8.02 -20.83 -19.60
N GLU A 423 -7.96 -21.84 -20.48
CA GLU A 423 -8.86 -23.01 -20.44
C GLU A 423 -8.69 -23.85 -19.16
N LYS A 424 -7.47 -23.90 -18.60
CA LYS A 424 -7.15 -24.71 -17.41
C LYS A 424 -7.63 -24.16 -16.06
N ARG A 425 -8.37 -23.03 -16.01
CA ARG A 425 -8.84 -22.35 -14.78
C ARG A 425 -7.97 -22.64 -13.54
N GLY A 426 -6.74 -22.12 -13.54
CA GLY A 426 -5.90 -22.01 -12.33
C GLY A 426 -5.38 -23.30 -11.69
N LYS A 427 -5.60 -24.50 -12.24
CA LYS A 427 -4.91 -25.72 -11.74
C LYS A 427 -3.54 -25.84 -12.37
N ILE A 428 -2.53 -25.22 -11.73
CA ILE A 428 -1.15 -25.65 -11.92
C ILE A 428 -1.04 -27.03 -11.26
N ASP A 429 -0.83 -28.04 -12.08
CA ASP A 429 -0.48 -29.38 -11.63
C ASP A 429 0.98 -29.31 -11.17
N THR A 430 1.21 -29.27 -9.87
CA THR A 430 2.57 -29.28 -9.27
C THR A 430 3.22 -30.66 -9.31
N SER A 431 2.69 -31.60 -10.10
CA SER A 431 3.20 -32.98 -10.17
C SER A 431 4.38 -33.19 -11.12
N ASN A 432 4.89 -32.16 -11.81
CA ASN A 432 6.10 -32.29 -12.64
C ASN A 432 7.08 -31.13 -12.41
N GLN A 433 7.70 -31.13 -11.23
CA GLN A 433 9.08 -30.65 -11.09
C GLN A 433 9.88 -31.75 -10.37
N GLU A 434 9.97 -32.91 -11.03
CA GLU A 434 11.08 -33.83 -10.83
C GLU A 434 12.21 -33.47 -11.82
N ILE A 435 13.35 -33.10 -11.23
CA ILE A 435 14.73 -33.41 -11.62
C ILE A 435 15.31 -32.71 -12.87
N HIS A 436 16.25 -31.78 -12.65
CA HIS A 436 17.67 -32.01 -12.95
C HIS A 436 18.61 -30.97 -12.31
#